data_AF-A0AAV5F9C3-F1
#
_entry.id   AF-A0AAV5F9C3-F1
#
_cell.length_a   1.000
_cell.length_b   1.000
_cell.length_c   1.000
_cell.angle_alpha   90.00
_cell.angle_beta   90.00
_cell.angle_gamma   90.00
#
_symmetry.space_group_name_H-M   'P 1'
#
loop_
_entity.id
_entity.type
_entity.pdbx_description
1 polymer ?
#
loop_
_entity_poly.entity_id
_entity_poly.type
_entity_poly.pdbx_seq_one_letter_code
_entity_poly.pdbx_strand_id
1 'polypeptide(L)'
;MSFVWVNNCTLLVCTIPVTRGALPQKPSVPSGPKIQSNETKNVVQVRTFQDLLKDEYDADLFDYYTTSQLILASLDGTVRPIGPPAVYTSIDPSPDDKYLMLSSIHRPYSYIVPCGRFPKKVELWTVDGKFIRELCDLPLAEDIPITTSSVRKGKRSIYWRPDKPSTLYWVETQDGGDAKVEVSPRDIVYMENAEPINGEHPEILHKLDLRYA
;
A
#
# COMPACT_ATOMS: atom_id res chain seq x y z
N MET A 1 -12.06 1.36 -6.10
CA MET A 1 -12.50 0.01 -6.54
C MET A 1 -13.84 -0.29 -5.90
N SER A 2 -14.77 -0.91 -6.61
CA SER A 2 -16.05 -1.36 -6.05
C SER A 2 -16.05 -2.86 -5.74
N PHE A 3 -15.54 -3.70 -6.65
CA PHE A 3 -15.45 -5.16 -6.47
C PHE A 3 -14.41 -5.82 -7.39
N VAL A 4 -14.02 -7.07 -7.08
CA VAL A 4 -13.20 -7.96 -7.92
C VAL A 4 -13.69 -9.41 -7.79
N TRP A 5 -13.55 -10.21 -8.84
CA TRP A 5 -13.81 -11.66 -8.77
C TRP A 5 -12.60 -12.38 -8.16
N VAL A 6 -12.85 -13.22 -7.15
CA VAL A 6 -11.79 -14.05 -6.53
C VAL A 6 -11.80 -15.50 -7.02
N ASN A 7 -12.91 -15.91 -7.64
CA ASN A 7 -13.11 -17.14 -8.40
C ASN A 7 -14.43 -17.01 -9.19
N ASN A 8 -14.86 -18.07 -9.90
CA ASN A 8 -16.06 -18.04 -10.74
C ASN A 8 -17.40 -17.78 -10.01
N CYS A 9 -17.44 -17.90 -8.68
CA CYS A 9 -18.68 -17.82 -7.91
C CYS A 9 -18.63 -16.82 -6.76
N THR A 10 -17.52 -16.12 -6.55
CA THR A 10 -17.31 -15.26 -5.38
C THR A 10 -16.69 -13.92 -5.78
N LEU A 11 -17.30 -12.86 -5.29
CA LEU A 11 -16.84 -11.48 -5.41
C LEU A 11 -16.24 -11.02 -4.09
N LEU A 12 -15.15 -10.26 -4.16
CA LEU A 12 -14.64 -9.48 -3.06
C LEU A 12 -15.03 -8.02 -3.26
N VAL A 13 -15.76 -7.45 -2.30
CA VAL A 13 -16.45 -6.16 -2.43
C VAL A 13 -16.04 -5.25 -1.29
N CYS A 14 -15.82 -3.96 -1.59
CA CYS A 14 -15.62 -2.92 -0.58
C CYS A 14 -16.98 -2.40 -0.10
N THR A 15 -17.21 -2.44 1.21
CA THR A 15 -18.44 -1.90 1.84
C THR A 15 -18.11 -0.85 2.88
N ILE A 16 -19.11 -0.03 3.24
CA ILE A 16 -18.99 0.89 4.35
C ILE A 16 -18.96 0.08 5.65
N PRO A 17 -17.95 0.27 6.52
CA PRO A 17 -17.89 -0.44 7.80
C PRO A 17 -19.12 -0.13 8.65
N VAL A 18 -19.72 -1.17 9.23
CA VAL A 18 -20.84 -1.02 10.18
C VAL A 18 -20.42 -0.15 11.38
N THR A 19 -19.13 -0.15 11.71
CA THR A 19 -18.51 0.61 12.81
C THR A 19 -18.13 2.05 12.46
N ARG A 20 -18.39 2.56 11.24
CA ARG A 20 -17.92 3.89 10.80
C ARG A 20 -18.36 5.06 11.70
N GLY A 21 -19.52 4.95 12.34
CA GLY A 21 -20.04 6.00 13.22
C GLY A 21 -20.50 7.26 12.46
N ALA A 22 -20.64 8.37 13.18
CA ALA A 22 -21.07 9.66 12.65
C ALA A 22 -19.92 10.39 11.95
N LEU A 23 -20.27 11.33 11.05
CA LEU A 23 -19.30 12.19 10.38
C LEU A 23 -18.46 12.96 11.42
N PRO A 24 -17.11 12.97 11.32
CA PRO A 24 -16.25 13.80 12.15
C PRO A 24 -16.71 15.25 12.13
N GLN A 25 -16.71 15.91 13.30
CA GLN A 25 -17.07 17.32 13.42
C GLN A 25 -15.81 18.17 13.48
N LYS A 26 -15.81 19.28 12.73
CA LYS A 26 -14.69 20.20 12.76
C LYS A 26 -14.57 20.82 14.15
N PRO A 27 -13.41 20.72 14.82
CA PRO A 27 -13.24 21.30 16.14
C PRO A 27 -13.35 22.83 16.04
N SER A 28 -14.04 23.43 17.02
CA SER A 28 -14.19 24.89 17.09
C SER A 28 -12.89 25.60 17.51
N VAL A 29 -11.98 24.87 18.14
CA VAL A 29 -10.67 25.35 18.59
C VAL A 29 -9.60 24.37 18.09
N PRO A 30 -8.48 24.84 17.51
CA PRO A 30 -7.37 23.96 17.16
C PRO A 30 -6.84 23.20 18.38
N SER A 31 -6.58 21.90 18.23
CA SER A 31 -6.06 21.04 19.30
C SER A 31 -4.66 21.42 19.78
N GLY A 32 -3.88 22.11 18.94
CA GLY A 32 -2.55 22.61 19.27
C GLY A 32 -1.80 23.14 18.04
N PRO A 33 -0.58 23.68 18.23
CA PRO A 33 0.27 24.08 17.12
C PRO A 33 0.76 22.85 16.35
N LYS A 34 0.89 22.99 15.03
CA LYS A 34 1.59 22.01 14.21
C LYS A 34 3.08 22.14 14.43
N ILE A 35 3.70 21.14 15.04
CA ILE A 35 5.14 21.11 15.25
C ILE A 35 5.79 20.41 14.06
N GLN A 36 6.66 21.12 13.35
CA GLN A 36 7.58 20.54 12.38
C GLN A 36 8.99 20.83 12.88
N SER A 37 9.82 19.79 12.96
CA SER A 37 11.22 19.90 13.38
C SER A 37 12.13 19.53 12.21
N ASN A 38 13.16 20.35 12.00
CA ASN A 38 14.24 20.10 11.03
C ASN A 38 15.55 19.70 11.73
N GLU A 39 15.51 19.32 13.01
CA GLU A 39 16.69 18.99 13.82
C GLU A 39 17.52 17.83 13.24
N THR A 40 16.88 16.94 12.47
CA THR A 40 17.53 15.86 11.72
C THR A 40 18.35 16.35 10.51
N LYS A 41 18.31 17.64 10.16
CA LYS A 41 19.05 18.26 9.04
C LYS A 41 18.84 17.60 7.68
N ASN A 42 17.75 16.85 7.51
CA ASN A 42 17.38 16.27 6.22
C ASN A 42 16.91 17.40 5.29
N VAL A 43 17.74 17.77 4.32
CA VAL A 43 17.36 18.74 3.29
C VAL A 43 16.55 18.01 2.23
N VAL A 44 15.23 17.96 2.44
CA VAL A 44 14.30 17.42 1.46
C VAL A 44 13.64 18.60 0.74
N GLN A 45 13.94 18.76 -0.54
CA GLN A 45 13.15 19.65 -1.39
C GLN A 45 11.78 19.00 -1.60
N VAL A 46 10.70 19.70 -1.29
CA VAL A 46 9.34 19.18 -1.48
C VAL A 46 8.74 19.89 -2.69
N ARG A 47 8.08 19.12 -3.56
CA ARG A 47 7.31 19.71 -4.66
C ARG A 47 6.09 20.41 -4.08
N THR A 48 5.64 21.48 -4.74
CA THR A 48 4.32 22.03 -4.42
C THR A 48 3.26 21.04 -4.88
N PHE A 49 2.50 20.50 -3.94
CA PHE A 49 1.37 19.62 -4.22
C PHE A 49 0.06 20.35 -3.99
N GLN A 50 -0.96 19.98 -4.76
CA GLN A 50 -2.34 20.40 -4.56
C GLN A 50 -3.08 19.34 -3.74
N ASP A 51 -4.23 19.70 -3.16
CA ASP A 51 -5.16 18.78 -2.49
C ASP A 51 -4.57 17.96 -1.34
N LEU A 52 -3.68 18.60 -0.58
CA LEU A 52 -3.11 18.02 0.63
C LEU A 52 -4.10 18.09 1.79
N LEU A 53 -4.02 17.12 2.70
CA LEU A 53 -4.69 17.21 4.00
C LEU A 53 -4.20 18.47 4.73
N LYS A 54 -5.13 19.26 5.26
CA LYS A 54 -4.78 20.55 5.88
C LYS A 54 -4.57 20.46 7.36
N ASP A 55 -5.14 19.48 8.05
CA ASP A 55 -5.09 19.32 9.51
C ASP A 55 -5.57 17.92 9.93
N GLU A 56 -5.58 17.68 11.23
CA GLU A 56 -6.04 16.42 11.82
C GLU A 56 -7.52 16.13 11.49
N TYR A 57 -8.34 17.19 11.35
CA TYR A 57 -9.74 17.03 10.96
C TYR A 57 -9.86 16.51 9.52
N ASP A 58 -9.04 17.01 8.59
CA ASP A 58 -8.97 16.45 7.24
C ASP A 58 -8.47 14.98 7.26
N ALA A 59 -7.56 14.62 8.17
CA ALA A 59 -7.13 13.22 8.36
C ALA A 59 -8.26 12.32 8.88
N ASP A 60 -9.07 12.80 9.82
CA ASP A 60 -10.25 12.07 10.31
C ASP A 60 -11.32 11.92 9.23
N LEU A 61 -11.54 12.97 8.41
CA LEU A 61 -12.42 12.89 7.25
C LEU A 61 -11.88 11.90 6.21
N PHE A 62 -10.56 11.87 5.99
CA PHE A 62 -9.93 10.92 5.10
C PHE A 62 -10.23 9.49 5.56
N ASP A 63 -10.01 9.16 6.83
CA ASP A 63 -10.38 7.85 7.39
C ASP A 63 -11.88 7.57 7.20
N TYR A 64 -12.75 8.52 7.56
CA TYR A 64 -14.19 8.36 7.48
C TYR A 64 -14.69 8.02 6.07
N TYR A 65 -14.15 8.68 5.04
CA TYR A 65 -14.58 8.48 3.66
C TYR A 65 -13.87 7.33 2.94
N THR A 66 -12.66 6.98 3.35
CA THR A 66 -11.82 6.01 2.62
C THR A 66 -11.73 4.65 3.28
N THR A 67 -12.09 4.53 4.57
CA THR A 67 -12.13 3.23 5.26
C THR A 67 -13.26 2.37 4.72
N SER A 68 -12.92 1.14 4.35
CA SER A 68 -13.88 0.14 3.87
C SER A 68 -13.71 -1.18 4.62
N GLN A 69 -14.81 -1.92 4.77
CA GLN A 69 -14.83 -3.32 5.18
C GLN A 69 -14.91 -4.17 3.92
N LEU A 70 -13.97 -5.11 3.78
CA LEU A 70 -14.05 -6.09 2.71
C LEU A 70 -15.04 -7.20 3.07
N ILE A 71 -15.83 -7.62 2.08
CA ILE A 71 -16.73 -8.78 2.18
C ILE A 71 -16.53 -9.71 1.00
N LEU A 72 -16.61 -11.01 1.26
CA LEU A 72 -16.78 -12.04 0.24
C LEU A 72 -18.27 -12.26 0.06
N ALA A 73 -18.75 -12.09 -1.17
CA ALA A 73 -20.14 -12.29 -1.57
C ALA A 73 -20.18 -13.39 -2.65
N SER A 74 -20.81 -14.52 -2.32
CA SER A 74 -20.96 -15.66 -3.21
C SER A 74 -22.29 -15.58 -3.99
N LEU A 75 -22.34 -16.21 -5.16
CA LEU A 75 -23.53 -16.21 -6.04
C LEU A 75 -24.77 -16.91 -5.41
N ASP A 76 -24.57 -17.72 -4.38
CA ASP A 76 -25.64 -18.33 -3.58
C ASP A 76 -26.27 -17.37 -2.56
N GLY A 77 -25.74 -16.15 -2.44
CA GLY A 77 -26.17 -15.13 -1.48
C GLY A 77 -25.42 -15.15 -0.15
N THR A 78 -24.45 -16.06 0.04
CA THR A 78 -23.62 -16.07 1.25
C THR A 78 -22.70 -14.85 1.27
N VAL A 79 -22.70 -14.11 2.38
CA VAL A 79 -21.83 -12.95 2.58
C VAL A 79 -21.07 -13.08 3.89
N ARG A 80 -19.75 -12.83 3.85
CA ARG A 80 -18.90 -12.83 5.06
C ARG A 80 -17.81 -11.76 5.00
N PRO A 81 -17.48 -11.09 6.11
CA PRO A 81 -16.37 -10.14 6.14
C PRO A 81 -15.02 -10.85 6.04
N ILE A 82 -14.02 -10.13 5.52
CA ILE A 82 -12.62 -10.54 5.47
C ILE A 82 -11.74 -9.37 5.92
N GLY A 83 -10.79 -9.67 6.82
CA GLY A 83 -9.89 -8.66 7.39
C GLY A 83 -10.59 -7.57 8.22
N PRO A 84 -9.81 -6.72 8.89
CA PRO A 84 -10.33 -5.54 9.59
C PRO A 84 -10.71 -4.43 8.60
N PRO A 85 -11.57 -3.46 8.99
CA PRO A 85 -11.73 -2.23 8.21
C PRO A 85 -10.40 -1.50 8.02
N ALA A 86 -10.11 -1.06 6.78
CA ALA A 86 -8.91 -0.31 6.46
C ALA A 86 -9.12 0.60 5.24
N VAL A 87 -8.18 1.51 5.01
CA VAL A 87 -8.11 2.31 3.78
C VAL A 87 -7.47 1.46 2.68
N TYR A 88 -8.25 0.54 2.11
CA TYR A 88 -7.78 -0.36 1.06
C TYR A 88 -7.53 0.39 -0.25
N THR A 89 -6.33 0.22 -0.82
CA THR A 89 -5.92 0.85 -2.09
C THR A 89 -5.92 -0.13 -3.26
N SER A 90 -5.69 -1.42 -3.00
CA SER A 90 -5.78 -2.48 -4.02
C SER A 90 -6.20 -3.81 -3.41
N ILE A 91 -6.85 -4.61 -4.24
CA ILE A 91 -7.33 -5.96 -3.92
C ILE A 91 -7.00 -6.81 -5.13
N ASP A 92 -6.02 -7.69 -4.98
CA ASP A 92 -5.41 -8.40 -6.10
C ASP A 92 -5.47 -9.91 -5.82
N PRO A 93 -6.44 -10.65 -6.40
CA PRO A 93 -6.49 -12.10 -6.31
C PRO A 93 -5.33 -12.75 -7.07
N SER A 94 -4.84 -13.89 -6.56
CA SER A 94 -3.79 -14.64 -7.24
C SER A 94 -4.34 -15.28 -8.54
N PRO A 95 -3.48 -15.50 -9.56
CA PRO A 95 -3.91 -16.10 -10.83
C PRO A 95 -4.49 -17.52 -10.73
N ASP A 96 -4.31 -18.18 -9.59
CA ASP A 96 -4.79 -19.53 -9.29
C ASP A 96 -5.87 -19.56 -8.19
N ASP A 97 -6.49 -18.42 -7.90
CA ASP A 97 -7.65 -18.26 -7.00
C ASP A 97 -7.42 -18.69 -5.54
N LYS A 98 -6.16 -18.85 -5.11
CA LYS A 98 -5.83 -19.33 -3.75
C LYS A 98 -5.58 -18.21 -2.75
N TYR A 99 -5.06 -17.09 -3.22
CA TYR A 99 -4.59 -16.01 -2.36
C TYR A 99 -5.17 -14.66 -2.76
N LEU A 100 -5.12 -13.74 -1.82
CA LEU A 100 -5.49 -12.35 -1.98
C LEU A 100 -4.33 -11.50 -1.47
N MET A 101 -3.85 -10.60 -2.31
CA MET A 101 -2.93 -9.55 -1.89
C MET A 101 -3.74 -8.27 -1.66
N LEU A 102 -3.68 -7.76 -0.43
CA LEU A 102 -4.41 -6.57 -0.02
C LEU A 102 -3.40 -5.46 0.26
N SER A 103 -3.56 -4.32 -0.42
CA SER A 103 -2.81 -3.11 -0.09
C SER A 103 -3.70 -2.14 0.67
N SER A 104 -3.18 -1.54 1.74
CA SER A 104 -3.87 -0.50 2.51
C SER A 104 -2.94 0.65 2.88
N ILE A 105 -3.55 1.82 3.13
CA ILE A 105 -2.91 2.99 3.74
C ILE A 105 -3.23 3.00 5.23
N HIS A 106 -2.26 3.41 6.05
CA HIS A 106 -2.48 3.65 7.48
C HIS A 106 -1.78 4.90 7.97
N ARG A 107 -2.16 5.35 9.16
CA ARG A 107 -1.54 6.48 9.86
C ARG A 107 -0.08 6.17 10.24
N PRO A 108 0.77 7.19 10.44
CA PRO A 108 0.47 8.62 10.33
C PRO A 108 0.38 9.12 8.87
N TYR A 109 -0.52 10.07 8.63
CA TYR A 109 -0.62 10.77 7.35
C TYR A 109 0.30 11.99 7.29
N SER A 110 0.52 12.47 6.07
CA SER A 110 1.25 13.71 5.85
C SER A 110 0.33 14.84 5.39
N TYR A 111 0.71 16.04 5.78
CA TYR A 111 0.10 17.30 5.38
C TYR A 111 0.92 18.01 4.29
N ILE A 112 2.03 17.41 3.82
CA ILE A 112 2.97 18.01 2.86
C ILE A 112 3.18 17.15 1.61
N VAL A 113 2.73 15.89 1.61
CA VAL A 113 2.77 15.00 0.44
C VAL A 113 1.40 14.35 0.19
N PRO A 114 1.08 13.99 -1.07
CA PRO A 114 -0.21 13.37 -1.40
C PRO A 114 -0.33 11.96 -0.82
N CYS A 115 -1.57 11.43 -0.76
CA CYS A 115 -1.88 10.14 -0.14
C CYS A 115 -1.10 8.95 -0.71
N GLY A 116 -0.67 9.01 -1.98
CA GLY A 116 0.21 7.98 -2.57
C GLY A 116 1.58 7.85 -1.89
N ARG A 117 1.97 8.80 -1.03
CA ARG A 117 3.19 8.77 -0.22
C ARG A 117 2.95 8.39 1.24
N PHE A 118 1.70 8.17 1.64
CA PHE A 118 1.39 7.73 3.01
C PHE A 118 1.95 6.33 3.29
N PRO A 119 2.04 5.94 4.58
CA PRO A 119 2.40 4.59 4.94
C PRO A 119 1.52 3.58 4.21
N LYS A 120 2.15 2.55 3.64
CA LYS A 120 1.48 1.54 2.83
C LYS A 120 1.82 0.17 3.37
N LYS A 121 0.80 -0.58 3.78
CA LYS A 121 0.91 -1.98 4.17
C LYS A 121 0.42 -2.87 3.04
N VAL A 122 1.13 -3.95 2.78
CA VAL A 122 0.71 -4.99 1.83
C VAL A 122 0.71 -6.32 2.56
N GLU A 123 -0.43 -6.98 2.57
CA GLU A 123 -0.65 -8.22 3.30
C GLU A 123 -1.11 -9.32 2.35
N LEU A 124 -0.71 -10.55 2.67
CA LEU A 124 -1.10 -11.75 1.96
C LEU A 124 -2.10 -12.55 2.80
N TRP A 125 -3.21 -12.90 2.17
CA TRP A 125 -4.31 -13.64 2.75
C TRP A 125 -4.65 -14.84 1.86
N THR A 126 -5.25 -15.89 2.42
CA THR A 126 -5.94 -16.90 1.61
C THR A 126 -7.22 -16.29 1.04
N VAL A 127 -7.73 -16.86 -0.05
CA VAL A 127 -9.06 -16.51 -0.60
C VAL A 127 -10.16 -16.72 0.44
N ASP A 128 -9.94 -17.63 1.38
CA ASP A 128 -10.85 -17.90 2.48
C ASP A 128 -10.80 -16.85 3.60
N GLY A 129 -9.92 -15.85 3.51
CA GLY A 129 -9.82 -14.77 4.49
C GLY A 129 -8.99 -15.09 5.72
N LYS A 130 -8.07 -16.04 5.61
CA LYS A 130 -7.05 -16.29 6.63
C LYS A 130 -5.81 -15.45 6.32
N PHE A 131 -5.35 -14.66 7.29
CA PHE A 131 -4.07 -13.95 7.19
C PHE A 131 -2.90 -14.95 7.10
N ILE A 132 -1.96 -14.68 6.20
CA ILE A 132 -0.75 -15.49 6.02
C ILE A 132 0.46 -14.75 6.54
N ARG A 133 0.76 -13.58 5.94
CA ARG A 133 1.91 -12.76 6.31
C ARG A 133 1.78 -11.33 5.79
N GLU A 134 2.54 -10.43 6.39
CA GLU A 134 2.83 -9.12 5.84
C GLU A 134 3.93 -9.23 4.77
N LEU A 135 3.69 -8.67 3.58
CA LEU A 135 4.69 -8.62 2.50
C LEU A 135 5.59 -7.39 2.65
N CYS A 136 5.02 -6.25 3.04
CA CYS A 136 5.74 -5.05 3.48
C CYS A 136 4.85 -4.09 4.29
N ASP A 137 5.50 -3.30 5.13
CA ASP A 137 4.98 -2.07 5.74
C ASP A 137 5.96 -0.94 5.39
N LEU A 138 5.58 -0.14 4.40
CA LEU A 138 6.40 0.95 3.90
C LEU A 138 6.07 2.23 4.68
N PRO A 139 7.06 2.90 5.29
CA PRO A 139 6.82 4.09 6.10
C PRO A 139 6.39 5.28 5.24
N LEU A 140 5.90 6.33 5.90
CA LEU A 140 5.59 7.62 5.28
C LEU A 140 6.78 8.11 4.44
N ALA A 141 6.52 8.45 3.18
CA ALA A 141 7.56 8.74 2.20
C ALA A 141 7.67 10.25 1.91
N GLU A 142 7.94 11.05 2.94
CA GLU A 142 8.21 12.48 2.79
C GLU A 142 9.59 12.76 2.19
N ASP A 143 10.54 11.83 2.32
CA ASP A 143 11.96 11.97 1.99
C ASP A 143 12.35 11.63 0.54
N ILE A 144 11.38 11.33 -0.34
CA ILE A 144 11.70 11.01 -1.75
C ILE A 144 12.27 12.25 -2.46
N PRO A 145 13.51 12.19 -2.98
CA PRO A 145 14.13 13.32 -3.67
C PRO A 145 13.31 13.83 -4.87
N ILE A 146 13.44 15.11 -5.20
CA ILE A 146 12.68 15.70 -6.33
C ILE A 146 13.20 15.28 -7.70
N THR A 147 14.44 14.78 -7.76
CA THR A 147 15.11 14.37 -8.99
C THR A 147 14.22 13.39 -9.74
N THR A 148 14.01 13.64 -11.04
CA THR A 148 13.23 12.73 -11.89
C THR A 148 13.72 11.30 -11.73
N SER A 149 12.78 10.37 -11.64
CA SER A 149 13.05 8.94 -11.38
C SER A 149 13.51 8.59 -9.96
N SER A 150 13.41 9.51 -8.99
CA SER A 150 13.56 9.14 -7.56
C SER A 150 12.28 8.47 -7.06
N VAL A 151 12.44 7.50 -6.17
CA VAL A 151 11.36 6.62 -5.71
C VAL A 151 11.49 6.34 -4.22
N ARG A 152 10.41 5.80 -3.61
CA ARG A 152 10.48 5.34 -2.22
C ARG A 152 11.38 4.10 -2.10
N LYS A 153 12.00 3.93 -0.93
CA LYS A 153 12.73 2.71 -0.56
C LYS A 153 11.76 1.55 -0.26
N GLY A 154 12.31 0.33 -0.24
CA GLY A 154 11.60 -0.91 0.08
C GLY A 154 10.90 -1.56 -1.12
N LYS A 155 10.05 -2.56 -0.85
CA LYS A 155 9.32 -3.32 -1.87
C LYS A 155 8.29 -2.45 -2.60
N ARG A 156 8.62 -2.01 -3.82
CA ARG A 156 7.72 -1.27 -4.71
C ARG A 156 7.10 -2.20 -5.75
N SER A 157 6.01 -1.75 -6.38
CA SER A 157 5.44 -2.42 -7.55
C SER A 157 5.22 -3.93 -7.32
N ILE A 158 4.58 -4.26 -6.20
CA ILE A 158 4.30 -5.65 -5.81
C ILE A 158 3.09 -6.12 -6.60
N TYR A 159 3.25 -7.18 -7.38
CA TYR A 159 2.20 -7.75 -8.23
C TYR A 159 2.32 -9.27 -8.29
N TRP A 160 1.23 -9.91 -8.70
CA TRP A 160 1.25 -11.31 -9.11
C TRP A 160 1.91 -11.47 -10.47
N ARG A 161 2.71 -12.52 -10.63
CA ARG A 161 3.16 -12.95 -11.95
C ARG A 161 1.96 -13.52 -12.73
N PRO A 162 1.59 -12.96 -13.88
CA PRO A 162 0.43 -13.44 -14.64
C PRO A 162 0.67 -14.82 -15.26
N ASP A 163 1.93 -15.25 -15.40
CA ASP A 163 2.35 -16.49 -16.06
C ASP A 163 2.69 -17.63 -15.08
N LYS A 164 2.64 -17.38 -13.76
CA LYS A 164 2.93 -18.38 -12.72
C LYS A 164 1.86 -18.38 -11.63
N PRO A 165 1.41 -19.56 -11.17
CA PRO A 165 0.46 -19.64 -10.06
C PRO A 165 1.11 -19.15 -8.77
N SER A 166 0.39 -18.33 -7.99
CA SER A 166 0.81 -17.92 -6.63
C SER A 166 2.25 -17.38 -6.51
N THR A 167 2.80 -16.77 -7.55
CA THR A 167 4.15 -16.18 -7.51
C THR A 167 4.05 -14.66 -7.52
N LEU A 168 4.65 -14.02 -6.53
CA LEU A 168 4.74 -12.57 -6.42
C LEU A 168 6.02 -12.09 -7.11
N TYR A 169 6.01 -10.86 -7.61
CA TYR A 169 7.21 -10.12 -7.93
C TYR A 169 7.12 -8.69 -7.43
N TRP A 170 8.27 -8.08 -7.15
CA TRP A 170 8.37 -6.69 -6.73
C TRP A 170 9.71 -6.11 -7.16
N VAL A 171 9.86 -4.80 -6.96
CA VAL A 171 11.07 -4.07 -7.33
C VAL A 171 11.66 -3.37 -6.12
N GLU A 172 12.97 -3.49 -5.94
CA GLU A 172 13.72 -2.72 -4.96
C GLU A 172 14.84 -1.94 -5.64
N THR A 173 15.02 -0.72 -5.15
CA THR A 173 16.06 0.17 -5.64
C THR A 173 17.39 -0.06 -4.95
N GLN A 174 18.48 0.08 -5.70
CA GLN A 174 19.84 -0.07 -5.21
C GLN A 174 20.55 1.28 -4.96
N ASP A 175 19.91 2.40 -5.35
CA ASP A 175 20.42 3.76 -5.15
C ASP A 175 19.85 4.45 -3.90
N GLY A 176 19.21 3.67 -3.02
CA GLY A 176 18.49 4.21 -1.85
C GLY A 176 17.26 5.05 -2.23
N GLY A 177 16.82 5.00 -3.48
CA GLY A 177 15.70 5.78 -4.01
C GLY A 177 16.10 7.13 -4.58
N ASP A 178 17.38 7.53 -4.52
CA ASP A 178 17.86 8.79 -5.08
C ASP A 178 18.46 8.58 -6.47
N ALA A 179 17.77 9.11 -7.49
CA ALA A 179 18.20 9.00 -8.87
C ALA A 179 19.55 9.71 -9.17
N LYS A 180 20.06 10.56 -8.28
CA LYS A 180 21.39 11.19 -8.42
C LYS A 180 22.55 10.24 -8.06
N VAL A 181 22.27 9.19 -7.29
CA VAL A 181 23.28 8.22 -6.93
C VAL A 181 23.43 7.24 -8.10
N GLU A 182 24.64 7.18 -8.64
CA GLU A 182 24.98 6.27 -9.74
C GLU A 182 25.34 4.89 -9.17
N VAL A 183 24.56 3.89 -9.56
CA VAL A 183 24.76 2.47 -9.20
C VAL A 183 24.35 1.59 -10.38
N SER A 184 24.93 0.39 -10.48
CA SER A 184 24.48 -0.66 -11.41
C SER A 184 24.48 -2.01 -10.67
N PRO A 185 23.35 -2.75 -10.66
CA PRO A 185 22.05 -2.37 -11.23
C PRO A 185 21.37 -1.27 -10.42
N ARG A 186 20.50 -0.46 -11.07
CA ARG A 186 19.71 0.60 -10.41
C ARG A 186 18.49 0.06 -9.68
N ASP A 187 17.78 -0.86 -10.32
CA ASP A 187 16.65 -1.58 -9.74
C ASP A 187 16.86 -3.09 -9.89
N ILE A 188 16.40 -3.85 -8.91
CA ILE A 188 16.35 -5.31 -8.98
C ILE A 188 14.89 -5.74 -8.84
N VAL A 189 14.44 -6.55 -9.78
CA VAL A 189 13.15 -7.22 -9.73
C VAL A 189 13.35 -8.56 -9.03
N TYR A 190 12.67 -8.74 -7.91
CA TYR A 190 12.66 -9.98 -7.14
C TYR A 190 11.38 -10.75 -7.40
N MET A 191 11.40 -12.05 -7.17
CA MET A 191 10.20 -12.87 -7.13
C MET A 191 10.26 -13.90 -6.00
N GLU A 192 9.09 -14.27 -5.49
CA GLU A 192 8.94 -15.29 -4.46
C GLU A 192 7.58 -15.97 -4.57
N ASN A 193 7.46 -17.20 -4.07
CA ASN A 193 6.16 -17.84 -3.91
C ASN A 193 5.37 -17.19 -2.76
N ALA A 194 4.04 -17.14 -2.91
CA ALA A 194 3.10 -16.60 -1.91
C ALA A 194 3.36 -17.20 -0.52
N GLU A 195 3.53 -18.52 -0.46
CA GLU A 195 4.06 -19.20 0.72
C GLU A 195 5.54 -19.50 0.48
N PRO A 196 6.44 -18.97 1.32
CA PRO A 196 7.86 -19.21 1.16
C PRO A 196 8.15 -20.68 1.49
N ILE A 197 8.95 -21.33 0.66
CA ILE A 197 9.51 -22.63 1.03
C ILE A 197 10.52 -22.36 2.15
N ASN A 198 10.43 -23.12 3.25
CA ASN A 198 11.25 -22.88 4.44
C ASN A 198 12.74 -22.73 4.09
N GLY A 199 13.32 -21.57 4.42
CA GLY A 199 14.73 -21.27 4.19
C GLY A 199 15.07 -20.68 2.82
N GLU A 200 14.11 -20.52 1.91
CA GLU A 200 14.34 -19.85 0.64
C GLU A 200 14.28 -18.33 0.76
N HIS A 201 15.24 -17.66 0.13
CA HIS A 201 15.25 -16.21 -0.05
C HIS A 201 14.58 -15.85 -1.38
N PRO A 202 14.07 -14.61 -1.52
CA PRO A 202 13.60 -14.10 -2.80
C PRO A 202 14.60 -14.30 -3.93
N GLU A 203 14.13 -14.81 -5.06
CA GLU A 203 14.95 -14.97 -6.26
C GLU A 203 15.07 -13.64 -7.01
N ILE A 204 16.22 -13.39 -7.62
CA ILE A 204 16.37 -12.27 -8.55
C ILE A 204 15.76 -12.68 -9.89
N LEU A 205 14.64 -12.06 -10.25
CA LEU A 205 14.02 -12.23 -11.56
C LEU A 205 14.78 -11.48 -12.64
N HIS A 206 15.15 -10.22 -12.38
CA HIS A 206 15.85 -9.38 -13.35
C HIS A 206 16.62 -8.24 -12.69
N LYS A 207 17.69 -7.77 -13.34
CA LYS A 207 18.48 -6.61 -12.92
C LYS A 207 18.37 -5.53 -13.98
N LEU A 208 18.11 -4.30 -13.58
CA LEU A 208 17.86 -3.17 -14.47
C LEU A 208 18.84 -2.04 -14.18
N ASP A 209 19.54 -1.56 -15.21
CA ASP A 209 20.38 -0.36 -15.09
C ASP A 209 19.57 0.94 -15.10
N LEU A 210 18.32 0.88 -15.56
CA LEU A 210 17.37 1.98 -15.55
C LEU A 210 16.29 1.79 -14.49
N ARG A 211 15.63 2.88 -14.12
CA ARG A 211 14.52 2.86 -13.15
C ARG A 211 13.34 2.07 -13.72
N TYR A 212 12.82 1.13 -12.94
CA TYR A 212 11.58 0.44 -13.24
C TYR A 212 10.40 1.42 -13.09
N ALA A 213 9.62 1.55 -14.17
CA ALA A 213 8.43 2.39 -14.25
C ALA A 213 7.20 1.69 -13.65
#